data_AF-A0A3C1QQZ8-F1
#
_entry.id   AF-A0A3C1QQZ8-F1
#
_cell.length_a   1.000
_cell.length_b   1.000
_cell.length_c   1.000
_cell.angle_alpha   90.00
_cell.angle_beta   90.00
_cell.angle_gamma   90.00
#
_symmetry.space_group_name_H-M   'P 1'
#
loop_
_entity.id
_entity.type
_entity.pdbx_description
1 polymer ?
#
loop_
_entity_poly.entity_id
_entity_poly.type
_entity_poly.pdbx_seq_one_letter_code
_entity_poly.pdbx_strand_id
1 'polypeptide(L)'
;MNCSELADRIAGLQPDARPRDVARLCLLLANAVDSLDRLENEDLLAQTWQEMGWRLQAATDQHAAMTEELETLARSDPRQFTPDQIWVLIRAIKVQSQILRLYVGEPCPIVS
;
A
#
# COMPACT_ATOMS: atom_id res chain seq x y z
N MET A 1 2.46 -24.28 -4.22
CA MET A 1 3.53 -23.25 -4.19
C MET A 1 3.76 -22.66 -2.79
N ASN A 2 5.02 -22.47 -2.38
CA ASN A 2 5.43 -21.78 -1.15
C ASN A 2 5.90 -20.32 -1.39
N CYS A 3 6.13 -19.54 -0.33
CA CYS A 3 6.50 -18.12 -0.46
C CYS A 3 7.85 -17.87 -1.16
N SER A 4 8.84 -18.76 -0.99
CA SER A 4 10.12 -18.63 -1.69
C SER A 4 9.98 -18.85 -3.19
N GLU A 5 9.22 -19.87 -3.58
CA GLU A 5 8.92 -20.16 -4.99
C GLU A 5 8.17 -19.00 -5.64
N LEU A 6 7.21 -18.39 -4.93
CA LEU A 6 6.51 -17.20 -5.42
C LEU A 6 7.47 -16.02 -5.62
N ALA A 7 8.38 -15.79 -4.69
CA ALA A 7 9.37 -14.71 -4.79
C ALA A 7 10.30 -14.89 -5.98
N ASP A 8 10.78 -16.12 -6.22
CA ASP A 8 11.63 -16.43 -7.37
C ASP A 8 10.90 -16.22 -8.70
N ARG A 9 9.62 -16.62 -8.77
CA ARG A 9 8.79 -16.39 -9.97
C ARG A 9 8.54 -14.92 -10.23
N ILE A 10 8.25 -14.13 -9.20
CA ILE A 10 8.08 -12.67 -9.34
C ILE A 10 9.40 -12.00 -9.75
N ALA A 11 10.54 -12.44 -9.20
CA ALA A 11 11.86 -11.94 -9.60
C ALA A 11 12.18 -12.27 -11.07
N GLY A 12 11.69 -13.41 -11.58
CA GLY A 12 11.75 -13.75 -13.00
C GLY A 12 10.87 -12.85 -13.87
N LEU A 13 9.67 -12.52 -13.42
CA LEU A 13 8.75 -11.61 -14.13
C LEU A 13 9.24 -10.16 -14.17
N GLN A 14 9.92 -9.70 -13.11
CA GLN A 14 10.48 -8.36 -13.04
C GLN A 14 11.91 -8.39 -12.46
N PRO A 15 12.92 -8.57 -13.32
CA PRO A 15 14.32 -8.70 -12.90
C PRO A 15 14.87 -7.48 -12.15
N ASP A 16 14.33 -6.30 -12.46
CA ASP A 16 14.74 -5.02 -11.86
C ASP A 16 14.01 -4.71 -10.54
N ALA A 17 13.12 -5.58 -10.08
CA ALA A 17 12.39 -5.37 -8.84
C ALA A 17 13.34 -5.42 -7.64
N ARG A 18 13.25 -4.42 -6.74
CA ARG A 18 14.03 -4.48 -5.49
C ARG A 18 13.47 -5.60 -4.61
N PRO A 19 14.29 -6.24 -3.76
CA PRO A 19 13.82 -7.32 -2.88
C PRO A 19 12.62 -6.94 -1.99
N ARG A 20 12.56 -5.67 -1.56
CA ARG A 20 11.41 -5.13 -0.79
C ARG A 20 10.11 -5.13 -1.59
N ASP A 21 10.19 -4.88 -2.90
CA ASP A 21 9.05 -4.79 -3.79
C ASP A 21 8.55 -6.21 -4.10
N VAL A 22 9.46 -7.17 -4.32
CA VAL A 22 9.15 -8.60 -4.46
C VAL A 22 8.44 -9.14 -3.22
N ALA A 23 8.97 -8.88 -2.02
CA ALA A 23 8.37 -9.34 -0.76
C ALA A 23 6.96 -8.76 -0.54
N ARG A 24 6.76 -7.47 -0.86
CA ARG A 24 5.44 -6.84 -0.78
C ARG A 24 4.45 -7.47 -1.75
N LEU A 25 4.87 -7.71 -2.99
CA LEU A 25 4.04 -8.35 -4.00
C LEU A 25 3.67 -9.78 -3.60
N CYS A 26 4.60 -10.54 -3.01
CA CYS A 26 4.30 -11.86 -2.46
C CYS A 26 3.16 -11.81 -1.43
N LEU A 27 3.20 -10.83 -0.52
CA LEU A 27 2.16 -10.65 0.49
C LEU A 27 0.82 -10.23 -0.13
N LEU A 28 0.84 -9.28 -1.08
CA LEU A 28 -0.39 -8.83 -1.76
C LEU A 28 -1.06 -9.97 -2.53
N LEU A 29 -0.27 -10.76 -3.24
CA LEU A 29 -0.76 -11.93 -3.98
C LEU A 29 -1.30 -12.99 -3.03
N ALA A 30 -0.59 -13.28 -1.94
CA ALA A 30 -1.05 -14.23 -0.92
C ALA A 30 -2.38 -13.81 -0.26
N ASN A 31 -2.64 -12.51 -0.14
CA ASN A 31 -3.92 -12.00 0.37
C ASN A 31 -5.03 -11.96 -0.70
N ALA A 32 -4.68 -11.95 -1.98
CA ALA A 32 -5.64 -11.87 -3.09
C ALA A 32 -6.24 -13.23 -3.47
N VAL A 33 -5.60 -14.34 -3.07
CA VAL A 33 -6.04 -15.70 -3.39
C VAL A 33 -6.17 -16.55 -2.14
N ASP A 34 -7.16 -17.45 -2.11
CA ASP A 34 -7.37 -18.36 -0.98
C ASP A 34 -6.28 -19.43 -0.82
N SER A 35 -5.57 -19.75 -1.91
CA SER A 35 -4.41 -20.65 -1.91
C SER A 35 -3.38 -20.19 -2.93
N LEU A 36 -2.10 -20.22 -2.52
CA LEU A 36 -0.95 -19.93 -3.37
C LEU A 36 -0.83 -20.89 -4.56
N ASP A 37 -1.39 -22.10 -4.47
CA ASP A 37 -1.34 -23.08 -5.56
C ASP A 37 -2.05 -22.58 -6.82
N ARG A 38 -3.02 -21.67 -6.69
CA ARG A 38 -3.70 -21.06 -7.85
C ARG A 38 -2.74 -20.23 -8.70
N LEU A 39 -1.74 -19.61 -8.06
CA LEU A 39 -0.73 -18.78 -8.69
C LEU A 39 0.39 -19.60 -9.36
N GLU A 40 0.28 -20.93 -9.42
CA GLU A 40 1.16 -21.77 -10.24
C GLU A 40 0.94 -21.51 -11.74
N ASN A 41 -0.29 -21.14 -12.13
CA ASN A 41 -0.61 -20.69 -13.47
C ASN A 41 0.05 -19.33 -13.74
N GLU A 42 0.93 -19.29 -14.74
CA GLU A 42 1.77 -18.12 -15.07
C GLU A 42 0.95 -16.94 -15.60
N ASP A 43 -0.11 -17.20 -16.39
CA ASP A 43 -1.02 -16.17 -16.88
C ASP A 43 -1.81 -15.55 -15.72
N LEU A 44 -2.31 -16.39 -14.80
CA LEU A 44 -3.02 -15.92 -13.62
C LEU A 44 -2.10 -15.15 -12.68
N LEU A 45 -0.86 -15.60 -12.51
CA LEU A 45 0.15 -14.91 -11.72
C LEU A 45 0.45 -13.53 -12.30
N ALA A 46 0.72 -13.43 -13.60
CA ALA A 46 1.01 -12.16 -14.27
C ALA A 46 -0.19 -11.20 -14.21
N GLN A 47 -1.41 -11.70 -14.40
CA GLN A 47 -2.63 -10.90 -14.32
C GLN A 47 -2.89 -10.39 -12.90
N THR A 48 -2.83 -11.27 -11.90
CA THR A 48 -3.05 -10.90 -10.50
C THR A 48 -1.94 -9.96 -10.02
N TRP A 49 -0.71 -10.16 -10.47
CA TRP A 49 0.42 -9.27 -10.18
C TRP A 49 0.18 -7.86 -10.72
N GLN A 50 -0.19 -7.72 -12.00
CA GLN A 50 -0.45 -6.43 -12.62
C GLN A 50 -1.61 -5.70 -11.92
N GLU A 51 -2.67 -6.44 -11.62
CA GLU A 51 -3.84 -5.90 -10.94
C GLU A 51 -3.53 -5.41 -9.53
N MET A 52 -2.79 -6.21 -8.74
CA MET A 52 -2.40 -5.81 -7.39
C MET A 52 -1.44 -4.62 -7.40
N GLY A 53 -0.52 -4.56 -8.37
CA GLY A 53 0.36 -3.42 -8.58
C GLY A 53 -0.42 -2.12 -8.83
N TRP A 54 -1.43 -2.16 -9.71
CA TRP A 54 -2.29 -1.02 -9.99
C TRP A 54 -3.15 -0.61 -8.79
N ARG A 55 -3.75 -1.57 -8.08
CA ARG A 55 -4.55 -1.27 -6.87
C ARG A 55 -3.71 -0.62 -5.79
N LEU A 56 -2.47 -1.07 -5.61
CA LEU A 56 -1.54 -0.49 -4.65
C LEU A 56 -1.21 0.96 -5.00
N GLN A 57 -0.90 1.21 -6.28
CA GLN A 57 -0.60 2.56 -6.76
C GLN A 57 -1.80 3.49 -6.56
N ALA A 58 -3.00 3.06 -6.97
CA ALA A 58 -4.22 3.83 -6.83
C ALA A 58 -4.55 4.14 -5.36
N ALA A 59 -4.39 3.17 -4.45
CA ALA A 59 -4.59 3.38 -3.02
C ALA A 59 -3.59 4.39 -2.44
N THR A 60 -2.35 4.36 -2.91
CA THR A 60 -1.29 5.31 -2.50
C THR A 60 -1.60 6.72 -2.99
N ASP A 61 -2.00 6.87 -4.25
CA ASP A 61 -2.34 8.15 -4.85
C ASP A 61 -3.59 8.78 -4.19
N GLN A 62 -4.63 7.97 -3.98
CA GLN A 62 -5.85 8.41 -3.28
C GLN A 62 -5.55 8.84 -1.85
N HIS A 63 -4.66 8.12 -1.16
CA HIS A 63 -4.23 8.48 0.17
C HIS A 63 -3.48 9.83 0.18
N ALA A 64 -2.58 10.05 -0.77
CA ALA A 64 -1.84 11.31 -0.89
C ALA A 64 -2.80 12.50 -1.08
N ALA A 65 -3.77 12.36 -1.99
CA ALA A 65 -4.79 13.37 -2.24
C ALA A 65 -5.64 13.67 -0.99
N MET A 66 -6.12 12.64 -0.29
CA MET A 66 -6.89 12.80 0.94
C MET A 66 -6.09 13.50 2.05
N THR A 67 -4.78 13.23 2.14
CA THR A 67 -3.91 13.89 3.12
C THR A 67 -3.81 15.40 2.84
N GLU A 68 -3.69 15.79 1.57
CA GLU A 68 -3.63 17.19 1.13
C GLU A 68 -4.95 17.93 1.37
N GLU A 69 -6.09 17.29 1.06
CA GLU A 69 -7.43 17.84 1.36
C GLU A 69 -7.61 18.12 2.85
N LEU A 70 -7.20 17.17 3.70
CA LEU A 70 -7.28 17.31 5.14
C LEU A 70 -6.36 18.40 5.68
N GLU A 71 -5.16 18.55 5.14
CA GLU A 71 -4.28 19.66 5.49
C GLU A 71 -4.85 21.02 5.08
N THR A 72 -5.58 21.08 3.96
CA THR A 72 -6.30 22.28 3.52
C THR A 72 -7.47 22.59 4.46
N LEU A 73 -8.23 21.57 4.86
CA LEU A 73 -9.32 21.69 5.84
C LEU A 73 -8.82 22.15 7.22
N ALA A 74 -7.66 21.65 7.66
CA ALA A 74 -6.98 22.08 8.89
C ALA A 74 -6.66 23.58 8.91
N ARG A 75 -6.35 24.14 7.73
CA ARG A 75 -5.99 25.56 7.55
C ARG A 75 -7.22 26.45 7.34
N SER A 76 -8.41 25.87 7.16
CA SER A 76 -9.67 26.57 6.91
C SER A 76 -10.35 26.96 8.22
N ASP A 77 -10.97 28.14 8.31
CA ASP A 77 -11.63 28.66 9.52
C ASP A 77 -12.79 27.75 9.97
N PRO A 78 -12.69 27.06 11.12
CA PRO A 78 -13.59 25.98 11.50
C PRO A 78 -14.76 26.52 12.32
N ARG A 79 -15.77 27.11 11.66
CA ARG A 79 -16.94 27.67 12.37
C ARG A 79 -18.01 26.65 12.75
N GLN A 80 -17.86 25.37 12.35
CA GLN A 80 -18.83 24.30 12.61
C GLN A 80 -18.24 23.04 13.29
N PHE A 81 -16.91 22.93 13.34
CA PHE A 81 -16.20 21.90 14.09
C PHE A 81 -15.26 22.61 15.07
N THR A 82 -15.10 22.07 16.28
CA THR A 82 -14.05 22.62 17.15
C THR A 82 -12.68 22.30 16.53
N PRO A 83 -11.69 23.22 16.56
CA PRO A 83 -10.35 22.98 16.01
C PRO A 83 -9.74 21.65 16.46
N ASP A 84 -9.97 21.27 17.72
CA ASP A 84 -9.46 20.01 18.29
C ASP A 84 -10.05 18.76 17.63
N GLN A 85 -11.33 18.77 17.24
CA GLN A 85 -11.97 17.63 16.56
C GLN A 85 -11.42 17.43 15.15
N ILE A 86 -11.12 18.53 14.45
CA ILE A 86 -10.47 18.48 13.13
C ILE A 86 -9.06 17.90 13.28
N TRP A 87 -8.30 18.33 14.29
CA TRP A 87 -6.95 17.80 14.55
C TRP A 87 -6.93 16.31 14.89
N VAL A 88 -7.93 15.82 15.63
CA VAL A 88 -8.06 14.38 15.95
C VAL A 88 -8.35 13.57 14.68
N LEU A 89 -9.25 14.05 13.82
CA LEU A 89 -9.56 13.42 12.52
C LEU A 89 -8.34 13.37 11.61
N ILE A 90 -7.63 14.50 11.46
CA ILE A 90 -6.40 14.57 10.67
C ILE A 90 -5.36 13.58 11.20
N ARG A 91 -5.18 13.52 12.52
CA ARG A 91 -4.22 12.60 13.14
C ARG A 91 -4.61 11.14 12.93
N ALA A 92 -5.89 10.79 13.08
CA ALA A 92 -6.38 9.44 12.85
C ALA A 92 -6.13 8.99 11.40
N ILE A 93 -6.42 9.86 10.43
CA ILE A 93 -6.21 9.57 9.01
C ILE A 93 -4.70 9.49 8.69
N LYS A 94 -3.88 10.38 9.24
CA LYS A 94 -2.41 10.31 9.11
C LYS A 94 -1.79 9.05 9.74
N VAL A 95 -2.31 8.57 10.86
CA VAL A 95 -1.82 7.32 11.48
C VAL A 95 -2.23 6.09 10.64
N GLN A 96 -3.44 6.08 10.07
CA GLN A 96 -3.84 5.03 9.13
C GLN A 96 -2.98 5.05 7.86
N SER A 97 -2.53 6.23 7.41
CA SER A 97 -1.52 6.38 6.36
C SER A 97 -0.22 5.69 6.68
N GLN A 98 0.27 5.81 7.91
CA GLN A 98 1.58 5.27 8.29
C GLN A 98 1.60 3.76 8.20
N ILE A 99 0.49 3.10 8.53
CA ILE A 99 0.35 1.65 8.35
C ILE A 99 0.42 1.32 6.86
N LEU A 100 -0.35 2.02 6.02
CA LEU A 100 -0.29 1.83 4.57
C LEU A 100 1.13 2.06 4.03
N ARG A 101 1.84 3.09 4.49
CA ARG A 101 3.23 3.38 4.11
C ARG A 101 4.23 2.33 4.59
N LEU A 102 4.03 1.75 5.77
CA LEU A 102 4.83 0.61 6.24
C LEU A 102 4.62 -0.61 5.35
N TYR A 103 3.39 -0.81 4.84
CA TYR A 103 3.08 -1.86 3.86
C TYR A 103 3.60 -1.53 2.45
N VAL A 104 3.52 -0.27 2.00
CA VAL A 104 3.98 0.25 0.70
C VAL A 104 5.47 0.67 0.74
N GLY A 105 6.14 0.45 1.88
CA GLY A 105 7.57 0.72 2.11
C GLY A 105 8.05 2.08 1.63
N GLU A 106 7.22 3.10 1.78
CA GLU A 106 7.74 4.46 1.88
C GLU A 106 8.54 4.53 3.19
N PRO A 107 9.73 5.16 3.18
CA PRO A 107 10.55 5.23 4.38
C PRO A 107 9.74 5.90 5.49
N CYS A 108 9.36 5.11 6.50
CA CYS A 108 8.90 5.65 7.76
C CYS A 108 10.12 6.40 8.32
N PRO A 109 10.06 7.72 8.54
CA PRO A 109 11.17 8.44 9.15
C PRO A 109 11.33 7.85 10.54
N ILE A 110 12.41 7.08 10.72
CA ILE A 110 12.79 6.53 12.01
C ILE A 110 13.18 7.74 12.85
N VAL A 111 12.29 8.14 13.76
CA VAL A 111 12.60 9.19 14.74
C VAL A 111 13.73 8.64 15.61
N SER A 112 14.94 9.18 15.40
CA SER A 112 16.11 8.95 16.25
C SER A 112 16.12 9.94 17.41
#